data_AF-A0A559IVN9-F1
#
_entry.id   AF-A0A559IVN9-F1
#
_cell.length_a   1.000
_cell.length_b   1.000
_cell.length_c   1.000
_cell.angle_alpha   90.00
_cell.angle_beta   90.00
_cell.angle_gamma   90.00
#
_symmetry.space_group_name_H-M   'P 1'
#
loop_
_entity.id
_entity.type
_entity.pdbx_description
1 polymer ?
#
loop_
_entity_poly.entity_id
_entity_poly.type
_entity_poly.pdbx_seq_one_letter_code
_entity_poly.pdbx_strand_id
1 'polypeptide(L)'
;MSKEKLIELLDREEPDYKAAAALGPEIIPVLLDLTKRGDPRIAPRAVYTAGLLQDANAIEVLKEGANSSLADIRVAAAATLRKVTGMGDSDLLNTLLNDSDPGVRKVASKGL
;
A
#
# COMPACT_ATOMS: atom_id res chain seq x y z
N MET A 1 -3.75 -18.70 9.71
CA MET A 1 -5.12 -18.12 9.79
C MET A 1 -5.19 -16.64 9.40
N SER A 2 -4.08 -15.92 9.20
CA SER A 2 -4.13 -14.52 8.74
C SER A 2 -4.17 -14.34 7.22
N LYS A 3 -3.52 -15.21 6.43
CA LYS A 3 -3.39 -15.04 4.96
C LYS A 3 -4.69 -15.26 4.20
N GLU A 4 -5.40 -16.35 4.46
CA GLU A 4 -6.65 -16.69 3.75
C GLU A 4 -7.73 -15.65 4.04
N LYS A 5 -7.85 -15.25 5.33
CA LYS A 5 -8.80 -14.23 5.74
C LYS A 5 -8.45 -12.86 5.15
N LEU A 6 -7.18 -12.50 5.10
CA LEU A 6 -6.73 -11.28 4.45
C LEU A 6 -7.12 -11.26 2.98
N ILE A 7 -6.83 -12.34 2.23
CA ILE A 7 -7.17 -12.43 0.81
C ILE A 7 -8.68 -12.32 0.62
N GLU A 8 -9.49 -13.01 1.43
CA GLU A 8 -10.95 -12.93 1.38
C GLU A 8 -11.47 -11.50 1.58
N LEU A 9 -10.85 -10.70 2.46
CA LEU A 9 -11.22 -9.29 2.68
C LEU A 9 -10.78 -8.39 1.53
N LEU A 10 -9.64 -8.68 0.91
CA LEU A 10 -9.08 -7.89 -0.17
C LEU A 10 -9.66 -8.22 -1.54
N ASP A 11 -10.15 -9.43 -1.80
CA ASP A 11 -10.64 -9.85 -3.13
C ASP A 11 -12.13 -9.53 -3.35
N ARG A 12 -12.81 -8.98 -2.36
CA ARG A 12 -14.21 -8.53 -2.49
C ARG A 12 -14.35 -7.48 -3.58
N GLU A 13 -15.56 -7.35 -4.11
CA GLU A 13 -15.92 -6.27 -5.04
C GLU A 13 -15.65 -4.90 -4.39
N GLU A 14 -16.06 -4.75 -3.13
CA GLU A 14 -15.68 -3.66 -2.24
C GLU A 14 -14.72 -4.18 -1.15
N PRO A 15 -13.41 -3.91 -1.25
CA PRO A 15 -12.43 -4.40 -0.28
C PRO A 15 -12.64 -3.81 1.12
N ASP A 16 -12.59 -4.66 2.14
CA ASP A 16 -12.69 -4.22 3.54
C ASP A 16 -11.30 -3.96 4.14
N TYR A 17 -10.73 -2.81 3.77
CA TYR A 17 -9.40 -2.41 4.23
C TYR A 17 -9.32 -2.23 5.74
N LYS A 18 -10.41 -1.83 6.41
CA LYS A 18 -10.44 -1.62 7.85
C LYS A 18 -10.39 -2.95 8.58
N ALA A 19 -11.22 -3.92 8.18
CA ALA A 19 -11.16 -5.26 8.75
C ALA A 19 -9.80 -5.93 8.45
N ALA A 20 -9.25 -5.71 7.25
CA ALA A 20 -7.94 -6.24 6.89
C ALA A 20 -6.82 -5.66 7.78
N ALA A 21 -6.80 -4.34 7.99
CA ALA A 21 -5.83 -3.69 8.88
C ALA A 21 -6.04 -4.08 10.35
N ALA A 22 -7.28 -4.36 10.77
CA ALA A 22 -7.61 -4.84 12.11
C ALA A 22 -7.10 -6.27 12.40
N LEU A 23 -6.63 -7.00 11.38
CA LEU A 23 -5.88 -8.25 11.57
C LEU A 23 -4.48 -8.03 12.17
N GLY A 24 -4.04 -6.79 12.37
CA GLY A 24 -2.82 -6.46 13.09
C GLY A 24 -1.54 -6.53 12.26
N PRO A 25 -0.40 -6.06 12.81
CA PRO A 25 0.88 -5.96 12.08
C PRO A 25 1.48 -7.32 11.69
N GLU A 26 1.00 -8.44 12.24
CA GLU A 26 1.44 -9.79 11.86
C GLU A 26 1.16 -10.13 10.38
N ILE A 27 0.29 -9.37 9.71
CA ILE A 27 0.00 -9.56 8.29
C ILE A 27 1.04 -8.91 7.37
N ILE A 28 1.94 -8.07 7.88
CA ILE A 28 2.92 -7.31 7.07
C ILE A 28 3.74 -8.22 6.14
N PRO A 29 4.28 -9.39 6.58
CA PRO A 29 4.99 -10.30 5.68
C PRO A 29 4.11 -10.82 4.54
N VAL A 30 2.81 -11.02 4.79
CA VAL A 30 1.84 -11.46 3.79
C VAL A 30 1.52 -10.32 2.81
N LEU A 31 1.34 -9.10 3.30
CA LEU A 31 1.12 -7.92 2.45
C LEU A 31 2.32 -7.66 1.54
N LEU A 32 3.55 -7.82 2.05
CA LEU A 32 4.77 -7.70 1.27
C LEU A 32 4.83 -8.78 0.17
N ASP A 33 4.50 -10.03 0.51
CA ASP A 33 4.45 -11.13 -0.47
C ASP A 33 3.40 -10.86 -1.57
N LEU A 34 2.21 -10.42 -1.20
CA LEU A 34 1.14 -10.03 -2.13
C LEU A 34 1.53 -8.84 -3.00
N THR A 35 2.31 -7.89 -2.48
CA THR A 35 2.79 -6.75 -3.26
C THR A 35 3.81 -7.17 -4.31
N LYS A 36 4.72 -8.09 -3.97
CA LYS A 36 5.77 -8.59 -4.87
C LYS A 36 5.28 -9.56 -5.92
N ARG A 37 4.37 -10.46 -5.53
CA ARG A 37 4.04 -11.68 -6.28
C ARG A 37 2.53 -11.91 -6.45
N GLY A 38 1.70 -11.03 -5.91
CA GLY A 38 0.25 -11.16 -5.97
C GLY A 38 -0.32 -10.79 -7.35
N ASP A 39 -1.59 -11.12 -7.52
CA ASP A 39 -2.40 -10.69 -8.66
C ASP A 39 -2.43 -9.15 -8.72
N PRO A 40 -2.25 -8.52 -9.90
CA PRO A 40 -2.37 -7.07 -10.08
C PRO A 40 -3.66 -6.45 -9.52
N ARG A 41 -4.73 -7.23 -9.35
CA ARG A 41 -5.99 -6.81 -8.70
C ARG A 41 -5.88 -6.72 -7.18
N ILE A 42 -5.07 -7.57 -6.55
CA ILE A 42 -4.92 -7.67 -5.08
C ILE A 42 -3.71 -6.87 -4.59
N ALA A 43 -2.60 -6.84 -5.34
CA ALA A 43 -1.38 -6.15 -4.97
C ALA A 43 -1.58 -4.67 -4.56
N PRO A 44 -2.30 -3.81 -5.32
CA PRO A 44 -2.54 -2.43 -4.89
C PRO A 44 -3.39 -2.36 -3.61
N ARG A 45 -4.30 -3.31 -3.40
CA ARG A 45 -5.12 -3.41 -2.20
C ARG A 45 -4.26 -3.76 -0.97
N ALA A 46 -3.29 -4.65 -1.14
CA ALA A 46 -2.32 -4.99 -0.09
C ALA A 46 -1.47 -3.79 0.31
N VAL A 47 -0.94 -3.03 -0.65
CA VAL A 47 -0.18 -1.79 -0.40
C VAL A 47 -1.03 -0.76 0.33
N TYR A 48 -2.29 -0.59 -0.09
CA TYR A 48 -3.21 0.32 0.58
C TYR A 48 -3.45 -0.09 2.04
N THR A 49 -3.74 -1.37 2.30
CA THR A 49 -3.92 -1.88 3.66
C THR A 49 -2.69 -1.66 4.53
N ALA A 50 -1.48 -1.86 4.00
CA ALA A 50 -0.25 -1.62 4.75
C ALA A 50 -0.17 -0.18 5.29
N GLY A 51 -0.52 0.80 4.47
CA GLY A 51 -0.51 2.20 4.91
C GLY A 51 -1.65 2.60 5.87
N LEU A 52 -2.59 1.69 6.16
CA LEU A 52 -3.55 1.84 7.25
C LEU A 52 -3.07 1.19 8.56
N LEU A 53 -2.02 0.36 8.51
CA LEU A 53 -1.41 -0.19 9.70
C LEU A 53 -0.68 0.94 10.44
N GLN A 54 -0.92 1.06 11.74
CA GLN A 54 -0.18 1.99 12.60
C GLN A 54 1.14 1.35 13.07
N ASP A 55 1.88 0.73 12.14
CA ASP A 55 3.11 -0.02 12.44
C ASP A 55 4.28 0.45 11.56
N ALA A 56 5.43 0.65 12.20
CA ALA A 56 6.66 1.11 11.54
C ALA A 56 7.11 0.21 10.38
N ASN A 57 6.91 -1.10 10.50
CA ASN A 57 7.38 -2.07 9.52
C ASN A 57 6.53 -2.07 8.25
N ALA A 58 5.36 -1.43 8.25
CA ALA A 58 4.54 -1.29 7.05
C ALA A 58 5.24 -0.46 5.96
N ILE A 59 6.24 0.36 6.32
CA ILE A 59 7.02 1.16 5.37
C ILE A 59 7.70 0.29 4.30
N GLU A 60 8.09 -0.94 4.62
CA GLU A 60 8.73 -1.83 3.65
C GLU A 60 7.76 -2.28 2.55
N VAL A 61 6.47 -2.45 2.88
CA VAL A 61 5.42 -2.71 1.88
C VAL A 61 5.17 -1.48 1.02
N LEU A 62 5.20 -0.28 1.60
CA LEU A 62 5.01 0.97 0.85
C LEU A 62 6.18 1.26 -0.08
N LYS A 63 7.42 1.00 0.35
CA LYS A 63 8.61 1.08 -0.51
C LYS A 63 8.52 0.11 -1.68
N GLU A 64 8.12 -1.12 -1.43
CA GLU A 64 7.91 -2.09 -2.51
C GLU A 64 6.83 -1.60 -3.50
N GLY A 65 5.69 -1.15 -2.98
CA GLY A 65 4.59 -0.66 -3.79
C GLY A 65 4.95 0.56 -4.64
N ALA A 66 5.68 1.51 -4.07
CA ALA A 66 6.13 2.72 -4.76
C ALA A 66 7.17 2.46 -5.85
N ASN A 67 7.91 1.35 -5.78
CA ASN A 67 8.88 0.94 -6.81
C ASN A 67 8.30 -0.04 -7.83
N SER A 68 7.00 -0.35 -7.76
CA SER A 68 6.35 -1.28 -8.67
C SER A 68 6.35 -0.76 -10.12
N SER A 69 6.50 -1.67 -11.09
CA SER A 69 6.32 -1.36 -12.50
C SER A 69 4.88 -0.99 -12.86
N LEU A 70 3.90 -1.40 -12.04
CA LEU A 70 2.48 -1.16 -12.28
C LEU A 70 2.03 0.15 -11.61
N ALA A 71 1.46 1.05 -12.41
CA ALA A 71 1.01 2.36 -11.93
C ALA A 71 -0.05 2.24 -10.81
N ASP A 72 -0.98 1.30 -10.91
CA ASP A 72 -2.04 1.11 -9.89
C ASP A 72 -1.47 0.79 -8.49
N ILE A 73 -0.36 0.03 -8.43
CA ILE A 73 0.32 -0.29 -7.17
C ILE A 73 1.02 0.96 -6.62
N ARG A 74 1.68 1.74 -7.48
CA ARG A 74 2.30 3.02 -7.08
C ARG A 74 1.28 4.05 -6.62
N VAL A 75 0.09 4.09 -7.25
CA VAL A 75 -1.05 4.92 -6.82
C VAL A 75 -1.48 4.54 -5.41
N ALA A 76 -1.57 3.24 -5.09
CA ALA A 76 -1.92 2.79 -3.75
C ALA A 76 -0.90 3.23 -2.69
N ALA A 77 0.40 3.15 -3.01
CA ALA A 77 1.46 3.66 -2.14
C ALA A 77 1.33 5.18 -1.92
N ALA A 78 1.14 5.94 -2.99
CA ALA A 78 0.96 7.40 -2.93
C ALA A 78 -0.25 7.81 -2.07
N ALA A 79 -1.34 7.04 -2.13
CA ALA A 79 -2.58 7.32 -1.40
C ALA A 79 -2.45 7.17 0.13
N THR A 80 -1.45 6.41 0.61
CA THR A 80 -1.33 6.08 2.02
C THR A 80 -0.03 6.55 2.66
N LEU A 81 1.06 6.74 1.89
CA LEU A 81 2.37 7.14 2.43
C LEU A 81 2.33 8.41 3.29
N ARG A 82 1.45 9.36 2.96
CA ARG A 82 1.22 10.58 3.77
C ARG A 82 0.44 10.34 5.06
N LYS A 83 -0.38 9.30 5.17
CA LYS A 83 -1.09 8.97 6.42
C LYS A 83 -0.14 8.36 7.45
N VAL A 84 0.97 7.84 6.96
CA VAL A 84 2.07 7.28 7.75
C VAL A 84 3.03 8.41 8.22
N THR A 85 2.68 9.69 8.04
CA THR A 85 3.47 10.85 8.49
C THR A 85 3.77 10.76 9.98
N GLY A 86 5.00 10.37 10.27
CA GLY A 86 5.51 9.87 11.54
C GLY A 86 6.68 8.91 11.28
N MET A 87 6.65 8.19 10.14
CA MET A 87 7.69 7.25 9.68
C MET A 87 8.38 7.73 8.39
N GLY A 88 8.33 9.04 8.12
CA GLY A 88 8.50 9.66 6.81
C GLY A 88 9.76 9.23 6.05
N ASP A 89 9.56 8.51 4.96
CA ASP A 89 10.52 8.41 3.87
C ASP A 89 10.23 9.56 2.89
N SER A 90 10.81 10.73 3.18
CA SER A 90 10.66 11.94 2.35
C SER A 90 11.10 11.69 0.89
N ASP A 91 12.05 10.79 0.70
CA ASP A 91 12.58 10.45 -0.61
C ASP A 91 11.57 9.63 -1.40
N LEU A 92 10.86 8.71 -0.73
CA LEU A 92 9.77 7.96 -1.34
C LEU A 92 8.61 8.86 -1.76
N LEU A 93 8.21 9.82 -0.92
CA LEU A 93 7.17 10.78 -1.29
C LEU A 93 7.62 11.65 -2.47
N ASN A 94 8.86 12.14 -2.45
CA ASN A 94 9.42 12.92 -3.55
C ASN A 94 9.46 12.11 -4.87
N THR A 95 9.77 10.81 -4.78
CA THR A 95 9.73 9.91 -5.93
C THR A 95 8.32 9.85 -6.52
N LEU A 96 7.29 9.65 -5.69
CA LEU A 96 5.90 9.56 -6.15
C LEU A 96 5.34 10.89 -6.67
N LEU A 97 5.82 12.03 -6.15
CA LEU A 97 5.49 13.37 -6.66
C LEU A 97 6.08 13.62 -8.05
N ASN A 98 7.18 12.96 -8.39
CA ASN A 98 7.86 13.05 -9.69
C ASN A 98 7.66 11.80 -10.56
N ASP A 99 6.68 10.95 -10.24
CA ASP A 99 6.40 9.71 -10.98
C ASP A 99 6.12 9.98 -12.46
N SER A 100 6.45 9.03 -13.33
CA SER A 100 6.16 9.15 -14.77
C SER A 100 4.66 9.15 -15.07
N ASP A 101 3.87 8.44 -14.26
CA ASP A 101 2.42 8.37 -14.40
C ASP A 101 1.71 9.59 -13.78
N PRO A 102 0.89 10.34 -14.55
CA PRO A 102 0.20 11.52 -14.05
C PRO A 102 -0.83 11.21 -12.95
N GLY A 103 -1.42 10.01 -12.95
CA GLY A 103 -2.35 9.55 -11.91
C GLY A 103 -1.64 9.37 -10.57
N VAL A 104 -0.44 8.78 -10.57
CA VAL A 104 0.41 8.67 -9.37
C VAL A 104 0.75 10.06 -8.84
N ARG A 105 1.26 10.97 -9.69
CA ARG A 105 1.59 12.34 -9.26
C ARG A 105 0.39 13.07 -8.65
N LYS A 106 -0.77 12.98 -9.30
CA LYS A 106 -2.02 13.61 -8.82
C LYS A 106 -2.43 13.10 -7.44
N VAL A 107 -2.26 11.81 -7.17
CA VAL A 107 -2.60 11.21 -5.87
C VAL A 107 -1.55 11.60 -4.83
N ALA A 108 -0.26 11.56 -5.16
CA ALA A 108 0.83 11.96 -4.28
C ALA A 108 0.75 13.43 -3.86
N SER A 109 0.34 14.32 -4.77
CA SER A 109 0.17 15.75 -4.50
C SER A 109 -1.11 16.07 -3.72
N LYS A 110 -2.02 15.10 -3.54
CA LYS A 110 -3.29 15.33 -2.87
C LYS A 110 -3.03 15.65 -1.40
N GLY A 111 -3.40 16.87 -0.98
CA GLY A 111 -3.24 17.38 0.38
C GLY A 111 -1.94 18.14 0.63
N LEU A 112 -1.12 18.43 -0.39
CA LEU A 112 -0.09 19.47 -0.32
C LEU A 112 -0.79 20.84 -0.34
#